data_AF-A0A2E2WGB3-F1
#
_entry.id   AF-A0A2E2WGB3-F1
#
_cell.length_a   1.000
_cell.length_b   1.000
_cell.length_c   1.000
_cell.angle_alpha   90.00
_cell.angle_beta   90.00
_cell.angle_gamma   90.00
#
_symmetry.space_group_name_H-M   'P 1'
#
loop_
_entity.id
_entity.type
_entity.pdbx_description
1 polymer ?
#
loop_
_entity_poly.entity_id
_entity_poly.type
_entity_poly.pdbx_seq_one_letter_code
_entity_poly.pdbx_strand_id
1 'polypeptide(L)'
;MVYPVLKYYSFNLFTLDAGYHSNILYNISNGEFYSSIFNMNSLGEHFTLSMSFISLFYKIIPSINWMMGFKILAYLSSVVFIWLLCREYIEDQQKAVFFSLVLSLGWLFFYQPIVNSVRYEFQASCLAPPFIFYAFYCLKKNKIFVFFIVMVILLGFKEHLGVVWIGFGIWTVLQNPQKKMGYILVVGGIIAIYLLIF
;
A
#
# COMPACT_ATOMS: atom_id res chain seq x y z
N MET A 1 -13.25 -8.76 7.82
CA MET A 1 -12.37 -8.90 6.64
C MET A 1 -13.03 -9.53 5.42
N VAL A 2 -14.04 -10.41 5.55
CA VAL A 2 -14.72 -11.06 4.39
C VAL A 2 -15.70 -10.15 3.63
N TYR A 3 -16.02 -8.98 4.21
CA TYR A 3 -16.99 -8.03 3.65
C TYR A 3 -16.81 -7.69 2.15
N PRO A 4 -15.60 -7.40 1.62
CA PRO A 4 -15.43 -7.09 0.19
C PRO A 4 -15.90 -8.23 -0.72
N VAL A 5 -15.61 -9.47 -0.32
CA VAL A 5 -15.96 -10.69 -1.06
C VAL A 5 -17.47 -10.90 -1.03
N LEU A 6 -18.10 -10.76 0.14
CA LEU A 6 -19.56 -10.86 0.27
C LEU A 6 -20.27 -9.78 -0.56
N LYS A 7 -19.75 -8.56 -0.57
CA LYS A 7 -20.28 -7.45 -1.37
C LYS A 7 -20.21 -7.74 -2.88
N TYR A 8 -19.16 -8.44 -3.33
CA TYR A 8 -19.07 -8.91 -4.72
C TYR A 8 -20.14 -9.94 -5.06
N TYR A 9 -20.23 -11.00 -4.27
CA TYR A 9 -21.19 -12.08 -4.53
C TYR A 9 -22.65 -11.66 -4.28
N SER A 10 -22.90 -10.59 -3.54
CA SER A 10 -24.22 -9.98 -3.39
C SER A 10 -24.57 -8.99 -4.51
N PHE A 11 -23.74 -8.86 -5.55
CA PHE A 11 -23.92 -7.91 -6.66
C PHE A 11 -24.07 -6.44 -6.21
N ASN A 12 -23.40 -6.06 -5.11
CA ASN A 12 -23.50 -4.73 -4.50
C ASN A 12 -22.20 -3.91 -4.69
N LEU A 13 -21.33 -4.32 -5.61
CA LEU A 13 -20.24 -3.48 -6.11
C LEU A 13 -20.83 -2.58 -7.19
N PHE A 14 -21.02 -1.32 -6.84
CA PHE A 14 -21.69 -0.34 -7.68
C PHE A 14 -20.71 0.63 -8.35
N THR A 15 -19.45 0.70 -7.90
CA THR A 15 -18.52 1.71 -8.41
C THR A 15 -17.68 1.17 -9.57
N LEU A 16 -17.27 2.09 -10.45
CA LEU A 16 -16.54 1.77 -11.68
C LEU A 16 -15.10 1.27 -11.38
N ASP A 17 -14.52 1.69 -10.25
CA ASP A 17 -13.12 1.44 -9.88
C ASP A 17 -12.75 -0.04 -9.90
N ALA A 18 -13.62 -0.91 -9.36
CA ALA A 18 -13.33 -2.34 -9.28
C ALA A 18 -13.27 -3.00 -10.68
N GLY A 19 -14.21 -2.65 -11.56
CA GLY A 19 -14.24 -3.13 -12.95
C GLY A 19 -13.08 -2.56 -13.77
N TYR A 20 -12.76 -1.28 -13.56
CA TYR A 20 -11.66 -0.59 -14.20
C TYR A 20 -10.30 -1.23 -13.89
N HIS A 21 -9.97 -1.39 -12.61
CA HIS A 21 -8.70 -2.02 -12.21
C HIS A 21 -8.64 -3.50 -12.62
N SER A 22 -9.77 -4.22 -12.64
CA SER A 22 -9.85 -5.60 -13.13
C SER A 22 -9.53 -5.68 -14.62
N ASN A 23 -10.07 -4.77 -15.44
CA ASN A 23 -9.76 -4.68 -16.87
C ASN A 23 -8.27 -4.40 -17.13
N ILE A 24 -7.70 -3.44 -16.40
CA ILE A 24 -6.27 -3.13 -16.51
C ILE A 24 -5.42 -4.36 -16.17
N LEU A 25 -5.70 -5.04 -15.07
CA LEU A 25 -4.92 -6.21 -14.65
C LEU A 25 -5.03 -7.35 -15.65
N TYR A 26 -6.20 -7.55 -16.25
CA TYR A 26 -6.38 -8.52 -17.31
C TYR A 26 -5.55 -8.16 -18.56
N ASN A 27 -5.59 -6.90 -19.01
CA ASN A 27 -4.83 -6.48 -20.18
C ASN A 27 -3.31 -6.56 -19.94
N ILE A 28 -2.84 -6.14 -18.76
CA ILE A 28 -1.43 -6.29 -18.36
C ILE A 28 -1.02 -7.77 -18.34
N SER A 29 -1.93 -8.68 -17.94
CA SER A 29 -1.62 -10.13 -17.95
C SER A 29 -1.37 -10.68 -19.36
N ASN A 30 -1.92 -10.01 -20.38
CA ASN A 30 -1.71 -10.29 -21.80
C ASN A 30 -0.58 -9.46 -22.43
N GLY A 31 0.09 -8.60 -21.66
CA GLY A 31 1.21 -7.76 -22.11
C GLY A 31 0.81 -6.34 -22.56
N GLU A 32 -0.42 -5.91 -22.33
CA GLU A 32 -0.93 -4.60 -22.77
C GLU A 32 -1.21 -3.66 -21.59
N PHE A 33 -0.51 -2.53 -21.53
CA PHE A 33 -0.74 -1.46 -20.53
C PHE A 33 -1.81 -0.47 -21.01
N TYR A 34 -2.97 -0.99 -21.41
CA TYR A 34 -4.06 -0.20 -21.98
C TYR A 34 -5.37 -0.54 -21.28
N SER A 35 -6.18 0.47 -20.96
CA SER A 35 -7.54 0.30 -20.46
C SER A 35 -8.53 0.39 -21.61
N SER A 36 -9.32 -0.66 -21.81
CA SER A 36 -10.39 -0.66 -22.83
C SER A 36 -11.64 0.09 -22.36
N ILE A 37 -11.71 0.46 -21.07
CA ILE A 37 -12.83 1.21 -20.50
C ILE A 37 -12.69 2.70 -20.79
N PHE A 38 -11.50 3.26 -20.55
CA PHE A 38 -11.23 4.69 -20.80
C PHE A 38 -10.44 4.96 -22.08
N ASN A 39 -10.11 3.91 -22.85
CA ASN A 39 -9.36 4.00 -24.11
C ASN A 39 -8.05 4.78 -23.98
N MET A 40 -7.29 4.49 -22.92
CA MET A 40 -6.04 5.17 -22.63
C MET A 40 -5.03 4.24 -21.96
N ASN A 41 -3.76 4.64 -21.95
CA ASN A 41 -2.71 3.90 -21.28
C ASN A 41 -2.94 3.93 -19.76
N SER A 42 -2.90 2.76 -19.11
CA SER A 42 -3.20 2.64 -17.68
C SER A 42 -2.25 3.43 -16.78
N LEU A 43 -1.00 3.62 -17.21
CA LEU A 43 0.00 4.41 -16.48
C LEU A 43 -0.18 5.92 -16.65
N GLY A 44 -0.89 6.36 -17.69
CA GLY A 44 -1.17 7.78 -17.95
C GLY A 44 -2.34 8.32 -17.12
N GLU A 45 -3.19 7.44 -16.57
CA GLU A 45 -4.36 7.83 -15.79
C GLU A 45 -4.08 7.78 -14.28
N HIS A 46 -3.50 6.68 -13.80
CA HIS A 46 -2.97 6.58 -12.43
C HIS A 46 -1.66 5.82 -12.42
N PHE A 47 -0.68 6.31 -11.66
CA PHE A 47 0.62 5.65 -11.53
C PHE A 47 0.53 4.43 -10.59
N THR A 48 -0.03 3.33 -11.11
CA THR A 48 -0.35 2.10 -10.38
C THR A 48 0.53 0.93 -10.80
N LEU A 49 1.75 1.19 -11.30
CA LEU A 49 2.67 0.18 -11.80
C LEU A 49 2.91 -0.97 -10.80
N SER A 50 2.99 -0.66 -9.51
CA SER A 50 3.22 -1.67 -8.46
C SER A 50 2.04 -2.61 -8.26
N MET A 51 0.83 -2.33 -8.73
CA MET A 51 -0.26 -3.32 -8.71
C MET A 51 -0.11 -4.39 -9.81
N SER A 52 0.75 -4.14 -10.81
CA SER A 52 0.90 -5.00 -12.00
C SER A 52 1.31 -6.43 -11.66
N PHE A 53 1.94 -6.70 -10.51
CA PHE A 53 2.25 -8.08 -10.10
C PHE A 53 0.98 -8.94 -9.94
N ILE A 54 -0.18 -8.34 -9.63
CA ILE A 54 -1.45 -9.07 -9.52
C ILE A 54 -1.88 -9.64 -10.88
N SER A 55 -1.44 -9.02 -11.98
CA SER A 55 -1.77 -9.49 -13.34
C SER A 55 -1.26 -10.91 -13.61
N LEU A 56 -0.18 -11.34 -12.95
CA LEU A 56 0.33 -12.71 -13.04
C LEU A 56 -0.73 -13.75 -12.64
N PHE A 57 -1.60 -13.41 -11.69
CA PHE A 57 -2.68 -14.27 -11.23
C PHE A 57 -3.89 -14.25 -12.16
N TYR A 58 -4.13 -13.11 -12.83
CA TYR A 58 -5.15 -12.99 -13.88
C TYR A 58 -4.84 -13.88 -15.09
N LYS A 59 -3.56 -14.11 -15.38
CA LYS A 59 -3.13 -15.06 -16.42
C LYS A 59 -3.53 -16.52 -16.09
N ILE A 60 -3.61 -16.87 -14.82
CA ILE A 60 -4.01 -18.21 -14.37
C ILE A 60 -5.53 -18.31 -14.38
N ILE A 61 -6.21 -17.41 -13.67
CA ILE A 61 -7.67 -17.30 -13.63
C ILE A 61 -8.04 -15.82 -13.63
N PRO A 62 -8.72 -15.30 -14.67
CA PRO A 62 -9.12 -13.90 -14.74
C PRO A 62 -10.29 -13.64 -13.79
N SER A 63 -9.98 -13.20 -12.57
CA SER A 63 -10.98 -13.02 -11.52
C SER A 63 -10.65 -11.85 -10.59
N ILE A 64 -11.68 -11.04 -10.31
CA ILE A 64 -11.61 -9.92 -9.35
C ILE A 64 -11.30 -10.36 -7.92
N ASN A 65 -11.52 -11.64 -7.61
CA ASN A 65 -11.19 -12.23 -6.32
C ASN A 65 -9.70 -12.07 -5.96
N TRP A 66 -8.81 -12.02 -6.96
CA TRP A 66 -7.38 -11.76 -6.71
C TRP A 66 -7.17 -10.38 -6.09
N MET A 67 -7.79 -9.34 -6.64
CA MET A 67 -7.67 -7.97 -6.12
C MET A 67 -8.20 -7.86 -4.69
N MET A 68 -9.38 -8.45 -4.43
CA MET A 68 -9.97 -8.46 -3.09
C MET A 68 -9.11 -9.26 -2.10
N GLY A 69 -8.59 -10.40 -2.54
CA GLY A 69 -7.66 -11.22 -1.79
C GLY A 69 -6.40 -10.46 -1.40
N PHE A 70 -5.72 -9.85 -2.37
CA PHE A 70 -4.51 -9.05 -2.11
C PHE A 70 -4.76 -7.85 -1.20
N LYS A 71 -5.91 -7.18 -1.34
CA LYS A 71 -6.33 -6.12 -0.42
C LYS A 71 -6.47 -6.63 1.02
N ILE A 72 -7.16 -7.75 1.22
CA ILE A 72 -7.30 -8.35 2.56
C ILE A 72 -5.94 -8.79 3.11
N LEU A 73 -5.11 -9.43 2.27
CA LEU A 73 -3.75 -9.85 2.62
C LEU A 73 -2.87 -8.66 3.00
N ALA A 74 -2.99 -7.52 2.34
CA ALA A 74 -2.23 -6.32 2.68
C ALA A 74 -2.59 -5.80 4.09
N TYR A 75 -3.87 -5.75 4.44
CA TYR A 75 -4.28 -5.33 5.78
C TYR A 75 -3.91 -6.34 6.86
N LEU A 76 -4.01 -7.65 6.59
CA LEU A 76 -3.61 -8.69 7.54
C LEU A 76 -2.09 -8.74 7.72
N SER A 77 -1.31 -8.60 6.66
CA SER A 77 0.16 -8.54 6.77
C SER A 77 0.64 -7.30 7.53
N SER A 78 -0.12 -6.19 7.50
CA SER A 78 0.17 -5.01 8.32
C SER A 78 0.22 -5.34 9.82
N VAL A 79 -0.64 -6.25 10.30
CA VAL A 79 -0.63 -6.72 11.71
C VAL A 79 0.70 -7.38 12.08
N VAL A 80 1.29 -8.15 11.15
CA VAL A 80 2.60 -8.78 11.37
C VAL A 80 3.68 -7.72 11.55
N PHE A 81 3.66 -6.66 10.75
CA PHE A 81 4.64 -5.57 10.88
C PHE A 81 4.41 -4.71 12.13
N ILE A 82 3.16 -4.52 12.56
CA ILE A 82 2.84 -3.90 13.85
C ILE A 82 3.48 -4.69 15.00
N TRP A 83 3.34 -6.02 14.99
CA TRP A 83 4.00 -6.88 15.99
C TRP A 83 5.54 -6.78 15.94
N LEU A 84 6.14 -6.81 14.75
CA LEU A 84 7.59 -6.65 14.59
C LEU A 84 8.09 -5.31 15.14
N LEU A 85 7.33 -4.22 14.92
CA LEU A 85 7.63 -2.92 15.47
C LEU A 85 7.47 -2.89 16.99
N CYS A 86 6.37 -3.43 17.56
CA CYS A 86 6.20 -3.49 19.01
C CYS A 86 7.36 -4.22 19.70
N ARG A 87 7.81 -5.35 19.13
CA ARG A 87 8.96 -6.09 19.65
C ARG A 87 10.29 -5.33 19.56
N GLU A 88 10.42 -4.41 18.60
CA GLU A 88 11.62 -3.59 18.46
C GLU A 88 11.70 -2.49 19.51
N TYR A 89 10.55 -1.99 19.97
CA TYR A 89 10.46 -0.85 20.88
C TYR A 89 10.21 -1.23 22.35
N ILE A 90 9.71 -2.44 22.60
CA ILE A 90 9.31 -2.90 23.94
C ILE A 90 10.12 -4.15 24.28
N GLU A 91 11.03 -4.02 25.24
CA GLU A 91 11.89 -5.12 25.70
C GLU A 91 11.11 -6.22 26.42
N ASP A 92 10.09 -5.83 27.20
CA ASP A 92 9.21 -6.74 27.93
C ASP A 92 8.28 -7.48 26.96
N GLN A 93 8.48 -8.79 26.85
CA GLN A 93 7.75 -9.64 25.90
C GLN A 93 6.24 -9.64 26.14
N GLN A 94 5.78 -9.62 27.40
CA GLN A 94 4.34 -9.65 27.70
C GLN A 94 3.68 -8.33 27.30
N LYS A 95 4.35 -7.21 27.59
CA LYS A 95 3.89 -5.88 27.16
C LYS A 95 3.91 -5.75 25.65
N ALA A 96 4.96 -6.23 24.98
CA ALA A 96 5.05 -6.19 23.52
C ALA A 96 3.89 -6.94 22.86
N VAL A 97 3.53 -8.13 23.38
CA VAL A 97 2.37 -8.89 22.92
C VAL A 97 1.08 -8.09 23.15
N PHE A 98 0.86 -7.59 24.37
CA PHE A 98 -0.33 -6.81 24.70
C PHE A 98 -0.52 -5.60 23.78
N PHE A 99 0.50 -4.74 23.65
CA PHE A 99 0.42 -3.55 22.79
C PHE A 99 0.27 -3.91 21.31
N SER A 100 0.94 -4.98 20.83
CA SER A 100 0.77 -5.42 19.45
C SER A 100 -0.66 -5.85 19.16
N LEU A 101 -1.33 -6.55 20.09
CA LEU A 101 -2.73 -6.95 19.95
C LEU A 101 -3.65 -5.73 19.94
N VAL A 102 -3.47 -4.82 20.90
CA VAL A 102 -4.28 -3.59 21.00
C VAL A 102 -4.16 -2.75 19.74
N LEU A 103 -2.93 -2.50 19.25
CA LEU A 103 -2.70 -1.72 18.03
C LEU A 103 -3.23 -2.42 16.78
N SER A 104 -3.12 -3.74 16.71
CA SER A 104 -3.62 -4.53 15.57
C SER A 104 -5.14 -4.54 15.51
N LEU A 105 -5.81 -4.67 16.66
CA LEU A 105 -7.26 -4.53 16.74
C LEU A 105 -7.69 -3.09 16.42
N GLY A 106 -6.97 -2.10 16.95
CA GLY A 106 -7.09 -0.69 16.60
C GLY A 106 -7.07 -0.46 15.08
N TRP A 107 -6.01 -0.96 14.45
CA TRP A 107 -5.78 -0.88 13.01
C TRP A 107 -6.90 -1.52 12.18
N LEU A 108 -7.34 -2.72 12.55
CA LEU A 108 -8.31 -3.49 11.76
C LEU A 108 -9.76 -3.03 11.95
N PHE A 109 -10.13 -2.57 13.14
CA PHE A 109 -11.53 -2.38 13.51
C PHE A 109 -11.91 -0.95 13.89
N PHE A 110 -10.96 -0.12 14.32
CA PHE A 110 -11.25 1.22 14.85
C PHE A 110 -10.68 2.35 14.00
N TYR A 111 -9.57 2.11 13.29
CA TYR A 111 -8.96 3.11 12.43
C TYR A 111 -9.82 3.32 11.17
N GLN A 112 -10.64 4.38 11.22
CA GLN A 112 -11.66 4.70 10.20
C GLN A 112 -11.16 4.63 8.75
N PRO A 113 -9.96 5.15 8.39
CA PRO A 113 -9.47 5.05 7.03
C PRO A 113 -9.36 3.60 6.54
N ILE A 114 -8.88 2.67 7.37
CA ILE A 114 -8.77 1.25 7.01
C ILE A 114 -10.13 0.57 7.01
N VAL A 115 -10.96 0.83 8.02
CA VAL A 115 -12.32 0.25 8.09
C VAL A 115 -13.16 0.68 6.88
N ASN A 116 -13.11 1.96 6.53
CA ASN A 116 -13.81 2.49 5.36
C ASN A 116 -13.20 1.97 4.07
N SER A 117 -11.87 1.89 3.97
CA SER A 117 -11.21 1.34 2.79
C SER A 117 -11.57 -0.13 2.60
N VAL A 118 -11.70 -0.96 3.64
CA VAL A 118 -12.22 -2.34 3.54
C VAL A 118 -13.64 -2.38 2.97
N ARG A 119 -14.51 -1.44 3.34
CA ARG A 119 -15.91 -1.38 2.85
C ARG A 119 -16.02 -0.81 1.43
N TYR A 120 -15.07 0.03 1.06
CA TYR A 120 -14.94 0.61 -0.26
C TYR A 120 -14.38 -0.41 -1.25
N GLU A 121 -14.42 -0.07 -2.53
CA GLU A 121 -13.93 -0.94 -3.60
C GLU A 121 -12.40 -1.01 -3.63
N PHE A 122 -11.87 -1.81 -4.54
CA PHE A 122 -10.42 -1.96 -4.65
C PHE A 122 -9.79 -0.68 -5.20
N GLN A 123 -8.76 -0.20 -4.52
CA GLN A 123 -7.85 0.83 -5.02
C GLN A 123 -6.43 0.32 -4.81
N ALA A 124 -5.52 0.64 -5.74
CA ALA A 124 -4.12 0.21 -5.64
C ALA A 124 -3.45 0.68 -4.32
N SER A 125 -3.83 1.85 -3.81
CA SER A 125 -3.37 2.36 -2.51
C SER A 125 -3.71 1.48 -1.31
N CYS A 126 -4.71 0.59 -1.41
CA CYS A 126 -5.02 -0.37 -0.35
C CYS A 126 -3.87 -1.35 -0.08
N LEU A 127 -2.97 -1.55 -1.04
CA LEU A 127 -1.80 -2.43 -0.91
C LEU A 127 -0.62 -1.77 -0.18
N ALA A 128 -0.61 -0.44 -0.07
CA ALA A 128 0.50 0.32 0.50
C ALA A 128 0.79 0.08 1.99
N PRO A 129 -0.21 -0.07 2.90
CA PRO A 129 0.04 -0.11 4.35
C PRO A 129 1.14 -1.06 4.85
N PRO A 130 1.19 -2.35 4.45
CA PRO A 130 2.25 -3.24 4.91
C PRO A 130 3.65 -2.77 4.46
N PHE A 131 3.76 -2.17 3.27
CA PHE A 131 5.01 -1.60 2.78
C PHE A 131 5.43 -0.37 3.58
N ILE A 132 4.48 0.46 4.03
CA ILE A 132 4.77 1.61 4.91
C ILE A 132 5.34 1.11 6.25
N PHE A 133 4.68 0.14 6.88
CA PHE A 133 5.18 -0.41 8.14
C PHE A 133 6.53 -1.10 7.97
N TYR A 134 6.72 -1.85 6.88
CA TYR A 134 7.99 -2.50 6.59
C TYR A 134 9.11 -1.50 6.29
N ALA A 135 8.82 -0.43 5.54
CA ALA A 135 9.75 0.67 5.31
C ALA A 135 10.21 1.27 6.65
N PHE A 136 9.27 1.54 7.55
CA PHE A 136 9.62 2.06 8.87
C PHE A 136 10.50 1.09 9.67
N TYR A 137 10.19 -0.21 9.63
CA TYR A 137 10.99 -1.24 10.25
C TYR A 137 12.42 -1.29 9.67
N CYS A 138 12.57 -1.23 8.34
CA CYS A 138 13.87 -1.18 7.67
C CYS A 138 14.67 0.09 8.04
N LEU A 139 14.00 1.24 8.09
CA LEU A 139 14.60 2.50 8.49
C LEU A 139 15.16 2.41 9.92
N LYS A 140 14.42 1.77 10.83
CA LYS A 140 14.87 1.52 12.21
C LYS A 140 16.03 0.55 12.32
N LYS A 141 16.02 -0.54 11.56
CA LYS A 141 17.13 -1.50 11.48
C LYS A 141 18.33 -1.00 10.67
N ASN A 142 18.35 0.27 10.26
CA ASN A 142 19.38 0.87 9.41
C ASN A 142 19.61 0.12 8.08
N LYS A 143 18.58 -0.58 7.56
CA LYS A 143 18.59 -1.27 6.26
C LYS A 143 18.23 -0.31 5.14
N ILE A 144 19.05 0.72 4.96
CA ILE A 144 18.76 1.88 4.09
C ILE A 144 18.48 1.47 2.63
N PHE A 145 19.25 0.52 2.09
CA PHE A 145 19.04 0.05 0.71
C PHE A 145 17.66 -0.59 0.51
N VAL A 146 17.26 -1.51 1.40
CA VAL A 146 15.95 -2.15 1.35
C VAL A 146 14.84 -1.13 1.58
N PHE A 147 15.05 -0.19 2.49
CA PHE A 147 14.12 0.92 2.71
C PHE A 147 13.83 1.68 1.41
N PHE A 148 14.87 2.11 0.67
CA PHE A 148 14.65 2.84 -0.58
C PHE A 148 13.94 2.01 -1.65
N ILE A 149 14.24 0.70 -1.78
CA ILE A 149 13.51 -0.18 -2.70
C ILE A 149 12.01 -0.20 -2.35
N VAL A 150 11.69 -0.39 -1.08
CA VAL A 150 10.29 -0.41 -0.60
C VAL A 150 9.61 0.94 -0.85
N MET A 151 10.33 2.04 -0.67
CA MET A 151 9.83 3.40 -0.91
C MET A 151 9.56 3.68 -2.39
N VAL A 152 10.37 3.14 -3.30
CA VAL A 152 10.10 3.20 -4.75
C VAL A 152 8.88 2.36 -5.13
N ILE A 153 8.76 1.15 -4.58
CA ILE A 153 7.57 0.30 -4.78
C ILE A 153 6.31 1.02 -4.28
N LEU A 154 6.38 1.75 -3.17
CA LEU A 154 5.26 2.53 -2.64
C LEU A 154 4.76 3.58 -3.63
N LEU A 155 5.66 4.30 -4.32
CA LEU A 155 5.26 5.30 -5.32
C LEU A 155 4.43 4.67 -6.43
N GLY A 156 4.76 3.45 -6.85
CA GLY A 156 4.01 2.74 -7.89
C GLY A 156 2.63 2.24 -7.46
N PHE A 157 2.18 2.42 -6.21
CA PHE A 157 0.79 2.12 -5.84
C PHE A 157 -0.15 3.30 -6.04
N LYS A 158 0.36 4.54 -5.99
CA LYS A 158 -0.41 5.76 -6.23
C LYS A 158 0.50 6.99 -6.24
N GLU A 159 0.19 7.94 -7.12
CA GLU A 159 0.93 9.18 -7.34
C GLU A 159 1.12 10.03 -6.07
N HIS A 160 0.14 10.09 -5.17
CA HIS A 160 0.23 10.86 -3.94
C HIS A 160 0.98 10.16 -2.80
N LEU A 161 1.44 8.91 -2.98
CA LEU A 161 2.22 8.21 -1.94
C LEU A 161 3.62 8.79 -1.76
N GLY A 162 4.05 9.74 -2.58
CA GLY A 162 5.22 10.58 -2.26
C GLY A 162 5.07 11.36 -0.94
N VAL A 163 3.85 11.55 -0.42
CA VAL A 163 3.63 12.11 0.93
C VAL A 163 4.25 11.21 2.01
N VAL A 164 4.32 9.89 1.80
CA VAL A 164 4.97 8.96 2.72
C VAL A 164 6.48 9.22 2.79
N TRP A 165 7.11 9.57 1.66
CA TRP A 165 8.52 9.98 1.63
C TRP A 165 8.76 11.23 2.47
N ILE A 166 7.89 12.22 2.31
CA ILE A 166 7.93 13.45 3.10
C ILE A 166 7.78 13.13 4.60
N GLY A 167 6.82 12.27 4.96
CA GLY A 167 6.60 11.85 6.35
C GLY A 167 7.83 11.19 6.98
N PHE A 168 8.47 10.23 6.29
CA PHE A 168 9.71 9.62 6.79
C PHE A 168 10.89 10.60 6.81
N GLY A 169 10.95 11.53 5.85
CA GLY A 169 11.95 12.58 5.81
C GLY A 169 11.85 13.49 7.03
N ILE A 170 10.66 14.04 7.30
CA ILE A 170 10.39 14.86 8.49
C ILE A 170 10.71 14.09 9.76
N TRP A 171 10.23 12.85 9.88
CA TRP A 171 10.54 12.00 11.05
C TRP A 171 12.05 11.83 11.26
N THR A 172 12.83 11.63 10.18
CA THR A 172 14.29 11.48 10.26
C THR A 172 14.98 12.78 10.69
N VAL A 173 14.53 13.93 10.17
CA VAL A 173 15.05 15.25 10.58
C VAL A 173 14.75 15.52 12.05
N LEU A 174 13.53 15.22 12.52
CA LEU A 174 13.13 15.39 13.92
C LEU A 174 13.95 14.52 14.88
N GLN A 175 14.34 13.30 14.45
CA GLN A 175 15.18 12.42 15.24
C GLN A 175 16.64 12.88 15.30
N ASN A 176 17.18 13.38 14.18
CA ASN A 176 18.51 13.95 14.14
C ASN A 176 18.63 14.95 12.96
N PRO A 177 18.62 16.26 13.25
CA PRO A 177 18.66 17.29 12.21
C PRO A 177 19.92 17.27 11.34
N GLN A 178 21.01 16.65 11.78
CA GLN A 178 22.25 16.55 11.01
C GLN A 178 22.21 15.45 9.93
N LYS A 179 21.23 14.54 9.99
CA LYS A 179 21.09 13.47 9.00
C LYS A 179 20.55 14.01 7.68
N LYS A 180 21.46 14.21 6.71
CA LYS A 180 21.13 14.64 5.33
C LYS A 180 20.04 13.80 4.66
N MET A 181 19.95 12.51 4.99
CA MET A 181 18.93 11.59 4.48
C MET A 181 17.50 12.11 4.69
N GLY A 182 17.21 12.77 5.82
CA GLY A 182 15.88 13.31 6.09
C GLY A 182 15.46 14.36 5.05
N TYR A 183 16.35 15.31 4.74
CA TYR A 183 16.10 16.32 3.71
C TYR A 183 16.00 15.73 2.30
N ILE A 184 16.85 14.74 1.98
CA ILE A 184 16.78 14.03 0.69
C ILE A 184 15.41 13.36 0.51
N LEU A 185 14.87 12.75 1.55
CA LEU A 185 13.54 12.12 1.50
C LEU A 185 12.41 13.14 1.32
N VAL A 186 12.48 14.30 2.00
CA VAL A 186 11.49 15.37 1.82
C VAL A 186 11.52 15.90 0.38
N VAL A 187 12.70 16.30 -0.10
CA VAL A 187 12.86 16.84 -1.46
C VAL A 187 12.49 15.80 -2.50
N GLY A 188 12.97 14.55 -2.35
CA GLY A 188 12.62 13.44 -3.24
C GLY A 188 11.13 13.14 -3.26
N GLY A 189 10.45 13.20 -2.11
CA GLY A 189 9.01 13.04 -2.03
C GLY A 189 8.23 14.13 -2.77
N ILE A 190 8.64 15.40 -2.63
CA ILE A 190 8.03 16.52 -3.36
C ILE A 190 8.23 16.37 -4.86
N ILE A 191 9.45 16.06 -5.30
CA ILE A 191 9.78 15.83 -6.71
C ILE A 191 8.96 14.66 -7.26
N ALA A 192 8.85 13.55 -6.51
CA ALA A 192 8.07 12.39 -6.93
C ALA A 192 6.59 12.73 -7.11
N ILE A 193 5.98 13.47 -6.17
CA ILE A 193 4.59 13.93 -6.33
C ILE A 193 4.46 14.81 -7.57
N TYR A 194 5.37 15.77 -7.74
CA TYR A 194 5.32 16.69 -8.87
C TYR A 194 5.40 15.96 -10.21
N LEU A 195 6.39 15.07 -10.37
CA LEU A 195 6.61 14.31 -11.62
C LEU A 195 5.54 13.26 -11.92
N LEU A 196 4.83 12.75 -10.90
CA LEU A 196 3.79 11.73 -11.08
C LEU A 196 2.39 12.34 -11.28
N ILE A 197 2.18 13.58 -10.85
CA ILE A 197 0.89 14.27 -10.97
C ILE A 197 0.86 15.23 -12.17
N PHE A 198 1.99 15.87 -12.49
CA PHE A 198 2.10 16.89 -13.56
C PHE A 198 3.05 16.42 -14.66
#